data_AF-A0A914YBF1-F1
#
_entry.id   AF-A0A914YBF1-F1
#
_cell.length_a   1.000
_cell.length_b   1.000
_cell.length_c   1.000
_cell.angle_alpha   90.00
_cell.angle_beta   90.00
_cell.angle_gamma   90.00
#
_symmetry.space_group_name_H-M   'P 1'
#
loop_
_entity.id
_entity.type
_entity.pdbx_description
1 polymer ?
#
loop_
_entity_poly.entity_id
_entity_poly.type
_entity_poly.pdbx_seq_one_letter_code
_entity_poly.pdbx_strand_id
1 'polypeptide(L)'
;MAHVQKVFCAVKTYLDVKGLQHLINCSEIDGNLELLNHLYNEPDFEISLLNNLRSVKIVTGYVMIDGGGIPNDKKPTNLKFLENLKVIEGRNLHVRYSLVVQGLTNLTELGLRKLEKLSAGKAAFLNNSQLCYGKNLDWKFLNAEGVQFNHNAPAEFCAKYDYICHDTCDPEKGCWGKGPSQCLKCKNFIKDDECVNTCEESEGFFRVGTNECHRCDRECSTCIGPTAYECKTCKHYRFEDIYNARFHCVEKCPNNTFADQNDCFPCDDNCYNNGCNGSGSALGSGCKMCRFGAITDAE
;
A
#
# COMPACT_ATOMS: atom_id res chain seq x y z
N MET A 1 0.92 -23.95 -2.14
CA MET A 1 1.52 -24.18 -0.81
C MET A 1 1.23 -22.94 0.02
N ALA A 2 0.50 -23.05 1.12
CA ALA A 2 0.24 -21.91 2.00
C ALA A 2 1.56 -21.48 2.65
N HIS A 3 1.98 -20.23 2.43
CA HIS A 3 3.11 -19.65 3.16
C HIS A 3 2.70 -19.52 4.63
N VAL A 4 3.29 -20.34 5.51
CA VAL A 4 3.09 -20.20 6.96
C VAL A 4 3.69 -18.86 7.37
N GLN A 5 2.84 -17.92 7.76
CA GLN A 5 3.27 -16.62 8.24
C GLN A 5 3.88 -16.81 9.64
N LYS A 6 5.18 -16.54 9.77
CA LYS A 6 5.87 -16.63 11.05
C LYS A 6 5.64 -15.32 11.78
N VAL A 7 4.73 -15.34 12.76
CA VAL A 7 4.35 -14.08 13.41
C VAL A 7 5.49 -13.53 14.26
N PHE A 8 6.23 -14.41 14.93
CA PHE A 8 7.21 -14.05 15.95
C PHE A 8 8.55 -14.79 15.74
N CYS A 9 9.67 -14.06 15.78
CA CYS A 9 11.01 -14.62 15.67
C CYS A 9 11.93 -14.01 16.73
N ALA A 10 12.60 -14.87 17.50
CA ALA A 10 13.64 -14.43 18.41
C ALA A 10 14.99 -14.38 17.70
N VAL A 11 15.75 -13.29 17.91
CA VAL A 11 17.16 -13.19 17.51
C VAL A 11 18.01 -13.25 18.77
N LYS A 12 18.62 -14.41 19.03
CA LYS A 12 19.35 -14.68 20.29
C LYS A 12 20.87 -14.51 20.19
N THR A 13 21.39 -14.38 18.98
CA THR A 13 22.83 -14.28 18.66
C THR A 13 23.04 -13.23 17.57
N TYR A 14 24.31 -12.96 17.25
CA TYR A 14 24.68 -12.26 16.02
C TYR A 14 23.98 -12.86 14.80
N LEU A 15 23.54 -12.00 13.89
CA LEU A 15 22.78 -12.39 12.71
C LEU A 15 23.73 -12.80 11.60
N ASP A 16 23.72 -14.07 11.22
CA ASP A 16 24.44 -14.61 10.07
C ASP A 16 23.47 -14.85 8.87
N VAL A 17 24.00 -15.38 7.76
CA VAL A 17 23.20 -15.70 6.57
C VAL A 17 22.08 -16.68 6.89
N LYS A 18 22.33 -17.70 7.72
CA LYS A 18 21.31 -18.65 8.16
C LYS A 18 20.24 -17.95 8.99
N GLY A 19 20.65 -17.07 9.91
CA GLY A 19 19.76 -16.24 10.72
C GLY A 19 18.81 -15.42 9.85
N LEU A 20 19.32 -14.73 8.81
CA LEU A 20 18.48 -14.02 7.85
C LEU A 20 17.46 -14.92 7.16
N GLN A 21 17.83 -16.14 6.78
CA GLN A 21 16.89 -17.11 6.19
C GLN A 21 15.79 -17.53 7.18
N HIS A 22 16.09 -17.61 8.48
CA HIS A 22 15.09 -17.93 9.51
C HIS A 22 14.10 -16.79 9.80
N LEU A 23 14.36 -15.58 9.27
CA LEU A 23 13.50 -14.41 9.39
C LEU A 23 12.54 -14.24 8.19
N ILE A 24 12.58 -15.13 7.20
CA ILE A 24 11.59 -15.15 6.11
C ILE A 24 10.18 -15.24 6.70
N ASN A 25 9.29 -14.38 6.22
CA ASN A 25 7.89 -14.24 6.66
C ASN A 25 7.72 -13.84 8.13
N CYS A 26 8.79 -13.38 8.79
CA CYS A 26 8.71 -12.86 10.15
C CYS A 26 7.96 -11.52 10.19
N SER A 27 6.95 -11.37 11.04
CA SER A 27 6.30 -10.06 11.27
C SER A 27 6.82 -9.30 12.48
N GLU A 28 7.30 -10.00 13.50
CA GLU A 28 7.83 -9.41 14.73
C GLU A 28 9.16 -10.05 15.10
N ILE A 29 10.19 -9.22 15.28
CA ILE A 29 11.48 -9.62 15.83
C ILE A 29 11.48 -9.30 17.31
N ASP A 30 11.60 -10.34 18.13
CA ASP A 30 11.85 -10.20 19.56
C ASP A 30 13.35 -10.13 19.83
N GLY A 31 13.78 -8.94 20.24
CA GLY A 31 15.18 -8.58 20.45
C GLY A 31 15.64 -7.48 19.50
N ASN A 32 16.94 -7.46 19.28
CA ASN A 32 17.61 -6.46 18.45
C ASN A 32 17.77 -6.99 17.02
N LEU A 33 17.69 -6.10 16.04
CA LEU A 33 18.07 -6.37 14.66
C LEU A 33 19.39 -5.66 14.35
N GLU A 34 20.47 -6.43 14.24
CA GLU A 34 21.82 -5.91 14.00
C GLU A 34 22.36 -6.42 12.66
N LEU A 35 22.55 -5.52 11.71
CA LEU A 35 23.24 -5.79 10.44
C LEU A 35 24.63 -5.16 10.52
N LEU A 36 25.62 -5.94 10.93
CA LEU A 36 26.98 -5.47 11.20
C LEU A 36 28.01 -6.15 10.30
N ASN A 37 29.27 -5.76 10.44
CA ASN A 37 30.39 -6.24 9.64
C ASN A 37 30.56 -7.77 9.58
N HIS A 38 30.18 -8.52 10.61
CA HIS A 38 30.28 -9.98 10.58
C HIS A 38 29.35 -10.57 9.49
N LEU A 39 28.11 -10.08 9.41
CA LEU A 39 27.12 -10.52 8.42
C LEU A 39 27.58 -10.20 6.99
N TYR A 40 28.02 -8.96 6.74
CA TYR A 40 28.46 -8.53 5.40
C TYR A 40 29.70 -9.26 4.88
N ASN A 41 30.50 -9.82 5.79
CA ASN A 41 31.72 -10.56 5.45
C ASN A 41 31.51 -12.09 5.37
N GLU A 42 30.31 -12.59 5.66
CA GLU A 42 29.98 -13.99 5.43
C GLU A 42 30.18 -14.36 3.94
N PRO A 43 30.80 -15.52 3.63
CA PRO A 43 31.07 -15.93 2.25
C PRO A 43 29.82 -15.98 1.37
N ASP A 44 28.68 -16.39 1.94
CA ASP A 44 27.41 -16.60 1.24
C ASP A 44 26.47 -15.39 1.33
N PHE A 45 26.95 -14.24 1.82
CA PHE A 45 26.12 -13.04 1.94
C PHE A 45 25.92 -12.34 0.60
N GLU A 46 24.66 -12.18 0.22
CA GLU A 46 24.22 -11.28 -0.83
C GLU A 46 23.30 -10.20 -0.26
N ILE A 47 23.40 -8.96 -0.77
CA ILE A 47 22.51 -7.85 -0.36
C ILE A 47 21.03 -8.23 -0.54
N SER A 48 20.71 -9.03 -1.55
CA SER A 48 19.36 -9.51 -1.86
C SER A 48 18.70 -10.24 -0.68
N LEU A 49 19.49 -10.89 0.19
CA LEU A 49 19.01 -11.62 1.38
C LEU A 49 18.39 -10.71 2.43
N LEU A 50 18.72 -9.42 2.43
CA LEU A 50 18.09 -8.46 3.34
C LEU A 50 16.56 -8.38 3.12
N ASN A 51 16.07 -8.70 1.92
CA ASN A 51 14.64 -8.75 1.61
C ASN A 51 13.87 -9.79 2.44
N ASN A 52 14.54 -10.74 3.10
CA ASN A 52 13.90 -11.64 4.05
C ASN A 52 13.25 -10.87 5.23
N LEU A 53 13.71 -9.65 5.50
CA LEU A 53 13.18 -8.76 6.53
C LEU A 53 11.94 -7.95 6.06
N ARG A 54 11.54 -8.05 4.79
CA ARG A 54 10.50 -7.18 4.21
C ARG A 54 9.13 -7.33 4.86
N SER A 55 8.84 -8.49 5.47
CA SER A 55 7.59 -8.74 6.21
C SER A 55 7.58 -8.20 7.64
N VAL A 56 8.75 -7.78 8.16
CA VAL A 56 8.90 -7.32 9.55
C VAL A 56 8.16 -6.01 9.73
N LYS A 57 7.33 -5.96 10.77
CA LYS A 57 6.52 -4.82 11.19
C LYS A 57 6.92 -4.29 12.56
N ILE A 58 7.48 -5.14 13.42
CA ILE A 58 7.83 -4.77 14.79
C ILE A 58 9.22 -5.32 15.12
N VAL A 59 10.04 -4.49 15.77
CA VAL A 59 11.28 -4.90 16.45
C VAL A 59 11.18 -4.46 17.91
N THR A 60 11.25 -5.40 18.86
CA THR A 60 11.02 -5.09 20.28
C THR A 60 12.23 -4.40 20.93
N GLY A 61 13.44 -4.66 20.46
CA GLY A 61 14.67 -4.00 20.87
C GLY A 61 14.98 -2.75 20.03
N TYR A 62 16.18 -2.72 19.46
CA TYR A 62 16.63 -1.67 18.53
C TYR A 62 16.99 -2.24 17.15
N VAL A 63 17.10 -1.35 16.16
CA VAL A 63 17.63 -1.64 14.83
C VAL A 63 18.96 -0.92 14.64
N MET A 64 20.01 -1.67 14.33
CA MET A 64 21.34 -1.13 14.01
C MET A 64 21.82 -1.68 12.67
N ILE A 65 22.17 -0.77 11.77
CA ILE A 65 22.73 -1.09 10.45
C ILE A 65 24.06 -0.36 10.34
N ASP A 66 25.15 -1.10 10.32
CA ASP A 66 26.50 -0.56 10.31
C ASP A 66 27.33 -1.21 9.21
N GLY A 67 27.62 -0.44 8.15
CA GLY A 67 28.50 -0.85 7.06
C GLY A 67 29.90 -0.23 7.13
N GLY A 68 30.33 0.27 8.30
CA GLY A 68 31.65 0.86 8.48
C GLY A 68 32.78 -0.09 8.10
N GLY A 69 33.59 0.28 7.11
CA GLY A 69 34.70 -0.56 6.62
C GLY A 69 34.29 -1.68 5.66
N ILE A 70 33.00 -1.77 5.30
CA ILE A 70 32.50 -2.74 4.31
C ILE A 70 32.55 -2.12 2.90
N PRO A 71 32.98 -2.89 1.87
CA PRO A 71 32.92 -2.48 0.47
C PRO A 71 31.53 -2.00 0.03
N ASN A 72 31.47 -0.99 -0.83
CA ASN A 72 30.22 -0.34 -1.24
C ASN A 72 29.25 -1.27 -1.98
N ASP A 73 29.78 -2.23 -2.73
CA ASP A 73 29.05 -3.26 -3.47
C ASP A 73 28.38 -4.31 -2.57
N LYS A 74 28.72 -4.36 -1.28
CA LYS A 74 28.10 -5.24 -0.28
C LYS A 74 27.10 -4.53 0.65
N LYS A 75 26.94 -3.21 0.50
CA LYS A 75 26.06 -2.40 1.35
C LYS A 75 24.76 -2.05 0.63
N PRO A 76 23.63 -1.99 1.35
CA PRO A 76 22.37 -1.52 0.77
C PRO A 76 22.45 -0.03 0.41
N THR A 77 21.78 0.36 -0.68
CA THR A 77 21.65 1.76 -1.14
C THR A 77 20.36 2.44 -0.64
N ASN A 78 19.46 1.68 -0.02
CA ASN A 78 18.24 2.12 0.67
C ASN A 78 17.84 1.06 1.72
N LEU A 79 16.92 1.40 2.63
CA LEU A 79 16.40 0.45 3.64
C LEU A 79 15.01 -0.08 3.30
N LYS A 80 14.62 -0.14 2.02
CA LYS A 80 13.29 -0.63 1.60
C LYS A 80 13.05 -2.10 1.94
N PHE A 81 14.10 -2.86 2.24
CA PHE A 81 13.97 -4.19 2.84
C PHE A 81 13.32 -4.18 4.24
N LEU A 82 13.15 -3.00 4.86
CA LEU A 82 12.37 -2.74 6.07
C LEU A 82 11.19 -1.79 5.81
N GLU A 83 10.70 -1.66 4.57
CA GLU A 83 9.64 -0.68 4.23
C GLU A 83 8.33 -0.89 5.01
N ASN A 84 8.08 -2.10 5.54
CA ASN A 84 6.90 -2.44 6.31
C ASN A 84 7.08 -2.35 7.83
N LEU A 85 8.28 -1.98 8.30
CA LEU A 85 8.56 -1.77 9.72
C LEU A 85 7.71 -0.60 10.23
N LYS A 86 6.87 -0.86 11.25
CA LYS A 86 5.94 0.09 11.85
C LYS A 86 6.44 0.63 13.18
N VAL A 87 6.96 -0.25 14.02
CA VAL A 87 7.33 0.10 15.40
C VAL A 87 8.71 -0.46 15.73
N ILE A 88 9.55 0.41 16.29
CA ILE A 88 10.71 -0.02 17.07
C ILE A 88 10.39 0.31 18.52
N GLU A 89 10.27 -0.70 19.36
CA GLU A 89 9.79 -0.48 20.72
C GLU A 89 10.88 0.09 21.63
N GLY A 90 12.15 -0.24 21.41
CA GLY A 90 13.25 0.25 22.23
C GLY A 90 13.24 -0.32 23.65
N ARG A 91 12.75 -1.56 23.87
CA ARG A 91 12.87 -2.24 25.17
C ARG A 91 14.33 -2.43 25.59
N ASN A 92 15.21 -2.49 24.60
CA ASN A 92 16.66 -2.38 24.73
C ASN A 92 17.17 -1.29 23.79
N LEU A 93 18.30 -0.66 24.10
CA LEU A 93 18.88 0.44 23.34
C LEU A 93 20.36 0.19 23.05
N HIS A 94 20.82 0.55 21.86
CA HIS A 94 22.26 0.65 21.59
C HIS A 94 22.77 1.97 22.16
N VAL A 95 23.37 1.91 23.35
CA VAL A 95 23.70 3.07 24.20
C VAL A 95 22.44 3.85 24.60
N ARG A 96 21.89 4.68 23.70
CA ARG A 96 20.66 5.46 23.89
C ARG A 96 19.77 5.50 22.64
N TYR A 97 20.11 4.71 21.64
CA TYR A 97 19.45 4.73 20.32
C TYR A 97 18.64 3.46 20.11
N SER A 98 17.43 3.63 19.58
CA SER A 98 16.58 2.53 19.09
C SER A 98 16.72 2.35 17.57
N LEU A 99 17.22 3.35 16.85
CA LEU A 99 17.54 3.25 15.43
C LEU A 99 18.92 3.85 15.14
N VAL A 100 19.82 3.06 14.57
CA VAL A 100 21.15 3.51 14.15
C VAL A 100 21.41 3.06 12.71
N VAL A 101 21.77 3.99 11.83
CA VAL A 101 22.17 3.70 10.45
C VAL A 101 23.49 4.42 10.17
N GLN A 102 24.56 3.67 9.98
CA GLN A 102 25.88 4.27 9.81
C GLN A 102 26.79 3.57 8.80
N GLY A 103 27.73 4.35 8.25
CA GLY A 103 28.76 3.85 7.34
C GLY A 103 28.26 3.41 5.95
N LEU A 104 27.00 3.71 5.60
CA LEU A 104 26.41 3.39 4.31
C LEU A 104 26.62 4.55 3.33
N THR A 105 27.83 4.66 2.79
CA THR A 105 28.26 5.80 1.96
C THR A 105 27.49 5.97 0.64
N ASN A 106 26.87 4.91 0.12
CA ASN A 106 26.01 4.92 -1.08
C ASN A 106 24.50 4.94 -0.74
N LEU A 107 24.13 5.04 0.53
CA LEU A 107 22.73 5.17 0.96
C LEU A 107 22.22 6.56 0.55
N THR A 108 21.20 6.62 -0.30
CA THR A 108 20.61 7.90 -0.74
C THR A 108 19.31 8.21 -0.01
N GLU A 109 18.51 7.18 0.28
CA GLU A 109 17.20 7.28 0.93
C GLU A 109 17.03 6.23 2.04
N LEU A 110 16.19 6.54 3.04
CA LEU A 110 15.89 5.61 4.12
C LEU A 110 14.87 4.56 3.67
N GLY A 111 13.74 4.96 3.08
CA GLY A 111 12.74 4.00 2.60
C GLY A 111 11.87 3.34 3.69
N LEU A 112 11.91 3.83 4.94
CA LEU A 112 11.14 3.32 6.07
C LEU A 112 9.69 3.84 6.09
N ARG A 113 9.00 3.76 4.95
CA ARG A 113 7.74 4.49 4.69
C ARG A 113 6.58 4.17 5.64
N LYS A 114 6.56 2.97 6.24
CA LYS A 114 5.52 2.57 7.20
C LYS A 114 5.92 2.76 8.67
N LEU A 115 7.08 3.35 8.96
CA LEU A 115 7.50 3.57 10.34
C LEU A 115 6.59 4.62 10.97
N GLU A 116 5.87 4.19 12.01
CA GLU A 116 4.87 4.99 12.72
C GLU A 116 5.44 5.50 14.05
N LYS A 117 6.31 4.72 14.71
CA LYS A 117 6.71 5.02 16.09
C LYS A 117 8.07 4.43 16.50
N LEU A 118 8.85 5.26 17.20
CA LEU A 118 9.89 4.82 18.14
C LEU A 118 9.29 4.92 19.55
N SER A 119 9.10 3.80 20.25
CA SER A 119 8.45 3.84 21.57
C SER A 119 9.38 4.31 22.68
N ALA A 120 10.70 4.09 22.52
CA ALA A 120 11.74 4.62 23.39
C ALA A 120 13.03 4.84 22.59
N GLY A 121 13.91 5.70 23.11
CA GLY A 121 15.25 5.94 22.57
C GLY A 121 15.31 6.94 21.42
N LYS A 122 16.55 7.18 20.98
CA LYS A 122 16.90 8.16 19.95
C LYS A 122 17.17 7.49 18.60
N ALA A 123 17.22 8.29 17.54
CA ALA A 123 17.70 7.87 16.22
C ALA A 123 19.07 8.49 15.87
N ALA A 124 19.91 7.77 15.14
CA ALA A 124 21.21 8.26 14.66
C ALA A 124 21.49 7.82 13.22
N PHE A 125 21.88 8.79 12.39
CA PHE A 125 22.30 8.60 11.01
C PHE A 125 23.71 9.19 10.85
N LEU A 126 24.72 8.33 10.77
CA LEU A 126 26.13 8.74 10.91
C LEU A 126 26.97 8.27 9.72
N ASN A 127 27.77 9.17 9.13
CA ASN A 127 28.70 8.82 8.06
C ASN A 127 28.06 8.17 6.82
N ASN A 128 26.83 8.58 6.47
CA ASN A 128 26.16 8.17 5.23
C ASN A 128 26.25 9.32 4.21
N SER A 129 27.43 9.46 3.59
CA SER A 129 27.82 10.64 2.80
C SER A 129 26.89 11.05 1.65
N GLN A 130 26.03 10.13 1.18
CA GLN A 130 25.05 10.39 0.11
C GLN A 130 23.59 10.44 0.58
N LEU A 131 23.33 10.30 1.89
CA LEU A 131 21.96 10.26 2.42
C LEU A 131 21.32 11.64 2.38
N CYS A 132 20.30 11.78 1.53
CA CYS A 132 19.59 13.04 1.30
C CYS A 132 18.23 13.11 2.00
N TYR A 133 17.53 11.98 2.11
CA TYR A 133 16.21 11.93 2.73
C TYR A 133 16.31 11.59 4.23
N GLY A 134 15.29 12.00 4.99
CA GLY A 134 15.18 11.71 6.42
C GLY A 134 15.60 12.83 7.37
N LYS A 135 16.51 13.74 6.96
CA LYS A 135 16.95 14.85 7.81
C LYS A 135 15.81 15.79 8.21
N ASN A 136 14.92 16.08 7.27
CA ASN A 136 13.78 17.00 7.46
C ASN A 136 12.48 16.27 7.85
N LEU A 137 12.55 14.99 8.25
CA LEU A 137 11.38 14.31 8.81
C LEU A 137 11.00 14.93 10.15
N ASP A 138 9.69 15.00 10.42
CA ASP A 138 9.19 15.33 11.75
C ASP A 138 9.41 14.13 12.70
N TRP A 139 10.64 13.98 13.19
CA TRP A 139 11.01 12.90 14.12
C TRP A 139 10.23 12.94 15.44
N LYS A 140 9.65 14.08 15.81
CA LYS A 140 8.78 14.19 16.98
C LYS A 140 7.42 13.55 16.71
N PHE A 141 6.90 13.65 15.49
CA PHE A 141 5.69 12.91 15.07
C PHE A 141 5.86 11.40 15.25
N LEU A 142 7.08 10.88 15.07
CA LEU A 142 7.44 9.48 15.28
C LEU A 142 7.76 9.13 16.74
N ASN A 143 7.57 10.07 17.68
CA ASN A 143 7.88 9.91 19.09
C ASN A 143 9.37 9.63 19.40
N ALA A 144 10.30 10.06 18.53
CA ALA A 144 11.72 9.93 18.81
C ALA A 144 12.16 10.92 19.92
N GLU A 145 12.90 10.44 20.92
CA GLU A 145 13.43 11.29 22.01
C GLU A 145 14.54 12.26 21.55
N GLY A 146 14.99 12.12 20.31
CA GLY A 146 16.00 12.93 19.67
C GLY A 146 16.56 12.23 18.44
N VAL A 147 17.11 13.02 17.53
CA VAL A 147 17.71 12.50 16.30
C VAL A 147 19.06 13.17 16.06
N GLN A 148 20.03 12.40 15.56
CA GLN A 148 21.33 12.90 15.16
C GLN A 148 21.62 12.59 13.69
N PHE A 149 22.07 13.61 12.96
CA PHE A 149 22.60 13.48 11.62
C PHE A 149 24.03 14.02 11.63
N ASN A 150 25.03 13.15 11.45
CA ASN A 150 26.44 13.55 11.37
C ASN A 150 27.10 12.97 10.10
N HIS A 151 27.88 13.78 9.38
CA HIS A 151 28.54 13.40 8.11
C HIS A 151 27.61 12.70 7.10
N ASN A 152 26.40 13.25 6.90
CA ASN A 152 25.51 12.87 5.80
C ASN A 152 25.59 13.90 4.66
N ALA A 153 24.85 13.68 3.57
CA ALA A 153 24.88 14.60 2.44
C ALA A 153 24.43 16.03 2.86
N PRO A 154 25.13 17.08 2.41
CA PRO A 154 24.72 18.45 2.67
C PRO A 154 23.45 18.80 1.88
N ALA A 155 22.64 19.72 2.40
CA ALA A 155 21.34 20.05 1.81
C ALA A 155 21.48 20.62 0.38
N GLU A 156 22.55 21.36 0.12
CA GLU A 156 22.87 21.94 -1.18
C GLU A 156 23.17 20.86 -2.23
N PHE A 157 23.85 19.78 -1.83
CA PHE A 157 24.07 18.62 -2.69
C PHE A 157 22.75 17.97 -3.04
N CYS A 158 21.89 17.74 -2.05
CA CYS A 158 20.59 17.11 -2.27
C CYS A 158 19.68 17.94 -3.17
N ALA A 159 19.59 19.25 -2.96
CA ALA A 159 18.82 20.15 -3.80
C ALA A 159 19.35 20.19 -5.24
N LYS A 160 20.67 20.18 -5.45
CA LYS A 160 21.29 20.18 -6.79
C LYS A 160 20.89 18.97 -7.64
N TYR A 161 20.69 17.81 -7.01
CA TYR A 161 20.32 16.57 -7.70
C TYR A 161 18.84 16.22 -7.58
N ASP A 162 17.99 17.17 -7.17
CA ASP A 162 16.55 16.98 -7.01
C ASP A 162 16.20 15.82 -6.07
N TYR A 163 17.02 15.65 -5.02
CA TYR A 163 16.76 14.72 -3.93
C TYR A 163 15.95 15.40 -2.83
N ILE A 164 14.73 15.79 -3.19
CA ILE A 164 13.76 16.47 -2.33
C ILE A 164 12.45 15.69 -2.29
N CYS A 165 11.62 15.96 -1.28
CA CYS A 165 10.33 15.30 -1.14
C CYS A 165 9.40 15.63 -2.32
N HIS A 166 8.55 14.66 -2.66
CA HIS A 166 7.51 14.84 -3.66
C HIS A 166 6.55 15.98 -3.24
N ASP A 167 5.97 16.70 -4.20
CA ASP A 167 5.12 17.87 -3.96
C ASP A 167 3.78 17.54 -3.27
N THR A 168 3.35 16.28 -3.36
CA THR A 168 2.19 15.72 -2.65
C THR A 168 2.48 15.38 -1.18
N CYS A 169 3.74 15.44 -0.74
CA CYS A 169 4.09 15.29 0.68
C CYS A 169 3.80 16.58 1.45
N ASP A 170 3.42 16.43 2.72
CA ASP A 170 3.36 17.56 3.66
C ASP A 170 4.80 18.07 3.93
N PRO A 171 5.13 19.33 3.53
CA PRO A 171 6.48 19.85 3.65
C PRO A 171 6.93 20.01 5.11
N GLU A 172 6.01 20.12 6.07
CA GLU A 172 6.35 20.20 7.50
C GLU A 172 6.66 18.83 8.10
N LYS A 173 6.25 17.74 7.44
CA LYS A 173 6.46 16.36 7.90
C LYS A 173 7.62 15.66 7.22
N GLY A 174 7.93 16.03 5.98
CA GLY A 174 9.02 15.45 5.21
C GLY A 174 8.72 14.05 4.67
N CYS A 175 9.76 13.37 4.21
CA CYS A 175 9.66 12.09 3.51
C CYS A 175 10.88 11.18 3.75
N TRP A 176 10.66 9.89 3.52
CA TRP A 176 11.62 8.79 3.69
C TRP A 176 12.52 8.56 2.47
N GLY A 177 12.16 9.13 1.31
CA GLY A 177 12.78 8.86 0.03
C GLY A 177 12.08 9.59 -1.12
N LYS A 178 12.41 9.20 -2.35
CA LYS A 178 11.83 9.79 -3.57
C LYS A 178 10.42 9.27 -3.85
N GLY A 179 9.53 10.17 -4.28
CA GLY A 179 8.21 9.84 -4.83
C GLY A 179 7.05 9.92 -3.82
N PRO A 180 5.80 9.82 -4.31
CA PRO A 180 4.58 10.09 -3.53
C PRO A 180 4.28 9.02 -2.47
N SER A 181 4.88 7.83 -2.56
CA SER A 181 4.73 6.74 -1.58
C SER A 181 5.68 6.85 -0.37
N GLN A 182 6.58 7.84 -0.38
CA GLN A 182 7.61 8.01 0.64
C GLN A 182 7.30 9.13 1.64
N CYS A 183 6.16 9.80 1.52
CA CYS A 183 5.79 10.88 2.43
C CYS A 183 5.55 10.35 3.84
N LEU A 184 5.99 11.07 4.88
CA LEU A 184 5.57 10.76 6.25
C LEU A 184 4.07 11.05 6.44
N LYS A 185 3.58 12.09 5.77
CA LYS A 185 2.18 12.47 5.71
C LYS A 185 1.87 13.09 4.36
N CYS A 186 0.72 12.76 3.79
CA CYS A 186 0.24 13.41 2.58
C CYS A 186 -0.25 14.82 2.85
N LYS A 187 0.02 15.72 1.92
CA LYS A 187 -0.50 17.09 1.91
C LYS A 187 -2.02 17.11 1.74
N ASN A 188 -2.53 16.26 0.84
CA ASN A 188 -3.94 16.23 0.44
C ASN A 188 -4.58 14.87 0.72
N PHE A 189 -4.42 13.90 -0.18
CA PHE A 189 -5.10 12.61 -0.10
C PHE A 189 -4.15 11.42 -0.19
N ILE A 190 -4.57 10.30 0.40
CA ILE A 190 -3.93 8.99 0.26
C ILE A 190 -4.76 8.14 -0.70
N LYS A 191 -4.11 7.56 -1.71
CA LYS A 191 -4.68 6.60 -2.68
C LYS A 191 -3.72 5.41 -2.79
N ASP A 192 -4.18 4.21 -2.43
CA ASP A 192 -3.38 2.97 -2.56
C ASP A 192 -1.94 3.08 -1.99
N ASP A 193 -1.78 3.62 -0.77
CA ASP A 193 -0.49 3.92 -0.10
C ASP A 193 0.37 5.05 -0.72
N GLU A 194 -0.15 5.83 -1.68
CA GLU A 194 0.54 6.97 -2.29
C GLU A 194 -0.18 8.30 -2.04
N CYS A 195 0.58 9.38 -1.93
CA CYS A 195 0.02 10.72 -1.81
C CYS A 195 -0.37 11.30 -3.17
N VAL A 196 -1.64 11.68 -3.31
CA VAL A 196 -2.20 12.31 -4.52
C VAL A 196 -2.81 13.68 -4.20
N ASN A 197 -2.85 14.55 -5.20
CA ASN A 197 -3.42 15.89 -5.05
C ASN A 197 -4.96 15.88 -5.02
N THR A 198 -5.58 14.96 -5.75
CA THR A 198 -7.03 14.84 -5.90
C THR A 198 -7.44 13.38 -5.90
N CYS A 199 -8.61 13.05 -5.33
CA CYS A 199 -9.26 11.78 -5.60
C CYS A 199 -10.01 11.91 -6.93
N GLU A 200 -9.45 11.36 -8.00
CA GLU A 200 -10.07 11.45 -9.33
C GLU A 200 -11.32 10.57 -9.41
N GLU A 201 -12.51 11.19 -9.34
CA GLU A 201 -13.78 10.48 -9.48
C GLU A 201 -13.87 9.74 -10.82
N SER A 202 -13.31 10.32 -11.89
CA SER A 202 -13.23 9.73 -13.23
C SER A 202 -12.40 8.45 -13.31
N GLU A 203 -11.52 8.20 -12.33
CA GLU A 203 -10.73 6.98 -12.26
C GLU A 203 -11.40 5.90 -11.39
N GLY A 204 -12.65 6.11 -10.96
CA GLY A 204 -13.39 5.17 -10.11
C GLY A 204 -12.96 5.23 -8.65
N PHE A 205 -12.68 6.42 -8.14
CA PHE A 205 -12.42 6.67 -6.72
C PHE A 205 -13.41 7.67 -6.14
N PHE A 206 -13.64 7.60 -4.84
CA PHE A 206 -14.41 8.59 -4.12
C PHE A 206 -13.68 8.98 -2.83
N ARG A 207 -13.97 10.18 -2.33
CA ARG A 207 -13.35 10.70 -1.11
C ARG A 207 -14.04 10.13 0.12
N VAL A 208 -13.24 9.63 1.05
CA VAL A 208 -13.68 9.23 2.40
C VAL A 208 -13.02 10.15 3.42
N GLY A 209 -13.84 10.71 4.32
CA GLY A 209 -13.38 11.65 5.33
C GLY A 209 -12.64 12.85 4.73
N THR A 210 -11.55 13.26 5.36
CA THR A 210 -10.81 14.46 4.96
C THR A 210 -9.68 14.20 3.96
N ASN A 211 -9.11 13.01 3.91
CA ASN A 211 -7.79 12.77 3.29
C ASN A 211 -7.61 11.37 2.68
N GLU A 212 -8.67 10.59 2.47
CA GLU A 212 -8.56 9.25 1.87
C GLU A 212 -9.36 9.15 0.56
N CYS A 213 -8.79 8.43 -0.41
CA CYS A 213 -9.45 8.02 -1.64
C CYS A 213 -9.73 6.52 -1.58
N HIS A 214 -11.00 6.13 -1.68
CA HIS A 214 -11.42 4.74 -1.73
C HIS A 214 -11.93 4.40 -3.12
N ARG A 215 -11.82 3.14 -3.51
CA ARG A 215 -12.24 2.66 -4.84
C ARG A 215 -13.75 2.46 -4.87
N CYS A 216 -14.38 2.87 -5.96
CA CYS A 216 -15.79 2.55 -6.25
C CYS A 216 -16.00 1.04 -6.45
N ASP A 217 -17.25 0.61 -6.42
CA ASP A 217 -17.63 -0.71 -6.93
C ASP A 217 -17.13 -0.89 -8.37
N ARG A 218 -16.76 -2.12 -8.72
CA ARG A 218 -16.23 -2.44 -10.05
C ARG A 218 -17.19 -2.09 -11.18
N GLU A 219 -18.50 -2.07 -10.95
CA GLU A 219 -19.52 -1.72 -11.95
C GLU A 219 -19.84 -0.22 -11.98
N CYS A 220 -19.30 0.60 -11.07
CA CYS A 220 -19.45 2.05 -11.11
C CYS A 220 -18.40 2.70 -12.03
N SER A 221 -18.84 3.60 -12.90
CA SER A 221 -17.95 4.53 -13.60
C SER A 221 -17.52 5.68 -12.67
N THR A 222 -18.47 6.20 -11.88
CA THR A 222 -18.25 7.15 -10.78
C THR A 222 -19.16 6.80 -9.61
N CYS A 223 -18.80 7.13 -8.37
CA CYS A 223 -19.57 6.74 -7.19
C CYS A 223 -19.52 7.77 -6.06
N ILE A 224 -20.38 7.58 -5.07
CA ILE A 224 -20.33 8.24 -3.75
C ILE A 224 -19.93 7.29 -2.62
N GLY A 225 -19.81 6.00 -2.92
CA GLY A 225 -19.57 4.94 -1.96
C GLY A 225 -19.10 3.65 -2.64
N PRO A 226 -18.67 2.65 -1.85
CA PRO A 226 -17.99 1.46 -2.36
C PRO A 226 -18.93 0.41 -2.97
N THR A 227 -20.25 0.54 -2.83
CA THR A 227 -21.20 -0.48 -3.27
C THR A 227 -21.81 -0.17 -4.63
N ALA A 228 -22.29 -1.21 -5.33
CA ALA A 228 -23.02 -1.06 -6.59
C ALA A 228 -24.28 -0.19 -6.51
N TYR A 229 -24.85 0.02 -5.31
CA TYR A 229 -25.99 0.91 -5.05
C TYR A 229 -25.58 2.39 -4.87
N GLU A 230 -24.28 2.66 -4.74
CA GLU A 230 -23.73 4.00 -4.51
C GLU A 230 -23.00 4.52 -5.76
N CYS A 231 -23.26 3.92 -6.92
CA CYS A 231 -22.80 4.46 -8.19
C CYS A 231 -23.60 5.71 -8.56
N LYS A 232 -22.89 6.75 -9.03
CA LYS A 232 -23.53 7.88 -9.72
C LYS A 232 -23.81 7.52 -11.19
N THR A 233 -22.90 6.78 -11.81
CA THR A 233 -23.00 6.29 -13.19
C THR A 233 -22.49 4.85 -13.29
N CYS A 234 -23.13 4.05 -14.15
CA CYS A 234 -22.74 2.65 -14.39
C CYS A 234 -21.71 2.52 -15.50
N LYS A 235 -20.89 1.47 -15.44
CA LYS A 235 -20.05 1.05 -16.57
C LYS A 235 -20.83 0.26 -17.61
N HIS A 236 -21.72 -0.62 -17.14
CA HIS A 236 -22.53 -1.49 -17.97
C HIS A 236 -24.01 -1.08 -17.86
N TYR A 237 -24.82 -1.81 -17.08
CA TYR A 237 -26.26 -1.58 -17.03
C TYR A 237 -26.71 -1.06 -15.67
N ARG A 238 -27.69 -0.15 -15.71
CA ARG A 238 -28.47 0.28 -14.56
C ARG A 238 -29.65 -0.68 -14.39
N PHE A 239 -29.76 -1.29 -13.21
CA PHE A 239 -30.88 -2.16 -12.85
C PHE A 239 -31.63 -1.57 -11.66
N GLU A 240 -32.95 -1.37 -11.85
CA GLU A 240 -33.83 -0.83 -10.82
C GLU A 240 -34.43 -1.95 -9.98
N ASP A 241 -34.03 -2.02 -8.71
CA ASP A 241 -34.57 -2.99 -7.77
C ASP A 241 -35.92 -2.49 -7.24
N ILE A 242 -36.99 -3.10 -7.75
CA ILE A 242 -38.38 -2.78 -7.43
C ILE A 242 -38.67 -2.91 -5.93
N TYR A 243 -38.01 -3.83 -5.22
CA TYR A 243 -38.25 -4.03 -3.79
C TYR A 243 -37.68 -2.92 -2.92
N ASN A 244 -36.56 -2.34 -3.35
CA ASN A 244 -35.81 -1.34 -2.58
C ASN A 244 -35.97 0.09 -3.14
N ALA A 245 -36.73 0.25 -4.24
CA ALA A 245 -36.90 1.51 -4.96
C ALA A 245 -35.56 2.24 -5.21
N ARG A 246 -34.52 1.46 -5.51
CA ARG A 246 -33.15 1.93 -5.74
C ARG A 246 -32.57 1.21 -6.95
N PHE A 247 -31.78 1.92 -7.74
CA PHE A 247 -30.98 1.27 -8.77
C PHE A 247 -29.62 0.85 -8.22
N HIS A 248 -29.03 -0.15 -8.87
CA HIS A 248 -27.61 -0.46 -8.76
C HIS A 248 -27.05 -0.81 -10.13
N CYS A 249 -25.73 -0.73 -10.26
CA CYS A 249 -25.05 -1.10 -11.49
C CYS A 249 -24.75 -2.59 -11.52
N VAL A 250 -25.01 -3.23 -12.67
CA VAL A 250 -24.79 -4.66 -12.88
C VAL A 250 -24.02 -4.88 -14.19
N GLU A 251 -23.16 -5.89 -14.19
CA GLU A 251 -22.40 -6.30 -15.37
C GLU A 251 -23.32 -6.81 -16.50
N LYS A 252 -24.40 -7.51 -16.12
CA LYS A 252 -25.42 -8.08 -17.02
C LYS A 252 -26.80 -7.93 -16.41
N CYS A 253 -27.80 -7.66 -17.25
CA CYS A 253 -29.18 -7.59 -16.82
C CYS A 253 -29.66 -8.94 -16.26
N PRO A 254 -30.34 -8.96 -15.10
CA PRO A 254 -30.95 -10.17 -14.51
C PRO A 254 -31.89 -10.89 -15.47
N ASN A 255 -32.11 -12.20 -15.28
CA ASN A 255 -32.86 -13.03 -16.22
C ASN A 255 -34.27 -12.52 -16.56
N ASN A 256 -34.98 -11.89 -15.63
CA ASN A 256 -36.34 -11.37 -15.84
C ASN A 256 -36.35 -9.93 -16.39
N THR A 257 -35.21 -9.49 -16.94
CA THR A 257 -35.05 -8.22 -17.61
C THR A 257 -34.29 -8.40 -18.92
N PHE A 258 -34.40 -7.45 -19.82
CA PHE A 258 -33.56 -7.33 -21.01
C PHE A 258 -32.82 -6.00 -20.99
N ALA A 259 -31.66 -5.97 -21.64
CA ALA A 259 -30.91 -4.74 -21.82
C ALA A 259 -31.52 -3.94 -22.97
N ASP A 260 -31.84 -2.68 -22.72
CA ASP A 260 -32.03 -1.67 -23.76
C ASP A 260 -31.16 -0.47 -23.44
N GLN A 261 -30.26 -0.14 -24.36
CA GLN A 261 -29.17 0.81 -24.14
C GLN A 261 -28.36 0.45 -22.87
N ASN A 262 -28.39 1.30 -21.84
CA ASN A 262 -27.67 1.12 -20.59
C ASN A 262 -28.60 0.80 -19.41
N ASP A 263 -29.85 0.45 -19.67
CA ASP A 263 -30.83 0.14 -18.63
C ASP A 263 -31.38 -1.28 -18.81
N CYS A 264 -31.69 -1.92 -17.69
CA CYS A 264 -32.37 -3.20 -17.65
C CYS A 264 -33.88 -2.96 -17.49
N PHE A 265 -34.66 -3.37 -18.49
CA PHE A 265 -36.11 -3.27 -18.48
C PHE A 265 -36.76 -4.62 -18.18
N PRO A 266 -37.88 -4.65 -17.44
CA PRO A 266 -38.57 -5.90 -17.15
C PRO A 266 -39.07 -6.59 -18.42
N CYS A 267 -39.01 -7.91 -18.44
CA CYS A 267 -39.68 -8.71 -19.45
C CYS A 267 -41.20 -8.54 -19.36
N ASP A 268 -41.91 -8.85 -20.45
CA ASP A 268 -43.35 -9.03 -20.42
C ASP A 268 -43.75 -10.17 -19.45
N ASP A 269 -44.85 -10.00 -18.71
CA ASP A 269 -45.33 -10.99 -17.72
C ASP A 269 -45.56 -12.38 -18.34
N ASN A 270 -45.85 -12.45 -19.65
CA ASN A 270 -46.01 -13.71 -20.39
C ASN A 270 -44.70 -14.49 -20.60
N CYS A 271 -43.55 -13.86 -20.38
CA CYS A 271 -42.24 -14.52 -20.42
C CYS A 271 -41.96 -15.32 -19.14
N TYR A 272 -42.79 -15.15 -18.09
CA TYR A 272 -42.65 -15.78 -16.78
C TYR A 272 -41.22 -15.63 -16.21
N ASN A 273 -40.49 -16.74 -16.04
CA ASN A 273 -39.12 -16.79 -15.51
C ASN A 273 -38.09 -17.26 -16.55
N ASN A 274 -38.46 -17.28 -17.84
CA ASN A 274 -37.59 -17.81 -18.89
C ASN A 274 -36.75 -16.72 -19.58
N GLY A 275 -36.94 -15.47 -19.17
CA GLY A 275 -36.27 -14.29 -19.71
C GLY A 275 -36.75 -13.87 -21.10
N CYS A 276 -36.21 -12.75 -21.53
CA CYS A 276 -36.61 -12.06 -22.76
C CYS A 276 -35.41 -11.44 -23.47
N ASN A 277 -35.61 -11.07 -24.74
CA ASN A 277 -34.69 -10.30 -25.58
C ASN A 277 -35.20 -8.86 -25.80
N GLY A 278 -36.46 -8.58 -25.46
CA GLY A 278 -37.13 -7.30 -25.67
C GLY A 278 -38.44 -7.22 -24.88
N SER A 279 -39.16 -6.10 -25.03
CA SER A 279 -40.40 -5.81 -24.30
C SER A 279 -41.63 -6.58 -24.77
N GLY A 280 -41.54 -7.33 -25.88
CA GLY A 280 -42.67 -8.04 -26.45
C GLY A 280 -43.04 -9.34 -25.72
N SER A 281 -44.28 -9.78 -25.89
CA SER A 281 -44.77 -11.09 -25.43
C SER A 281 -44.54 -12.22 -26.44
N ALA A 282 -44.14 -11.89 -27.67
CA ALA A 282 -43.92 -12.85 -28.75
C ALA A 282 -42.61 -13.64 -28.55
N LEU A 283 -42.60 -14.92 -28.94
CA LEU A 283 -41.40 -15.75 -28.92
C LEU A 283 -40.35 -15.22 -29.89
N GLY A 284 -39.10 -15.09 -29.43
CA GLY A 284 -37.97 -14.61 -30.24
C GLY A 284 -37.60 -13.17 -29.89
N SER A 285 -38.26 -12.19 -30.52
CA SER A 285 -37.98 -10.76 -30.28
C SER A 285 -38.42 -10.25 -28.91
N GLY A 286 -39.42 -10.91 -28.30
CA GLY A 286 -39.91 -10.65 -26.96
C GLY A 286 -39.38 -11.67 -25.96
N CYS A 287 -40.15 -12.72 -25.69
CA CYS A 287 -39.77 -13.78 -24.77
C CYS A 287 -38.76 -14.75 -25.38
N LYS A 288 -37.78 -15.21 -24.59
CA LYS A 288 -36.89 -16.33 -24.96
C LYS A 288 -37.65 -17.66 -24.97
N MET A 289 -38.61 -17.81 -24.06
CA MET A 289 -39.53 -18.95 -24.01
C MET A 289 -40.83 -18.54 -23.31
N CYS A 290 -41.98 -18.90 -23.90
CA CYS A 290 -43.29 -18.68 -23.30
C CYS A 290 -43.77 -19.98 -22.63
N ARG A 291 -44.44 -19.87 -21.47
CA ARG A 291 -45.06 -21.04 -20.82
C ARG A 291 -46.32 -21.50 -21.54
N PHE A 292 -47.08 -20.53 -22.06
CA PHE A 292 -48.26 -20.73 -22.88
C PHE A 292 -48.16 -19.77 -24.06
N GLY A 293 -48.58 -20.22 -25.24
CA GLY A 293 -48.58 -19.40 -26.46
C GLY A 293 -49.89 -19.60 -27.21
N ALA A 294 -50.41 -18.53 -27.79
CA ALA A 294 -51.48 -18.59 -28.78
C ALA A 294 -50.88 -18.27 -30.15
N ILE A 295 -51.19 -19.07 -31.15
CA ILE A 295 -50.86 -18.75 -32.54
C ILE A 295 -51.95 -17.79 -32.99
N THR A 296 -51.60 -16.52 -33.17
CA THR A 296 -52.48 -15.56 -33.86
C THR A 296 -52.20 -15.70 -35.34
N ASP A 297 -53.17 -16.21 -36.10
CA ASP A 297 -53.11 -16.17 -37.55
C ASP A 297 -53.15 -14.69 -37.98
N ALA A 298 -52.02 -14.17 -38.44
CA ALA A 298 -51.93 -12.86 -39.07
C ALA A 298 -50.93 -12.92 -40.24
N GLU A 299 -51.51 -13.01 -41.44
CA GLU A 299 -51.02 -12.72 -42.81
C GLU A 299 -49.60 -13.17 -43.24
#